data_AF-A0A6F9E376-F1
#
_entry.id   AF-A0A6F9E376-F1
#
_cell.length_a   1.000
_cell.length_b   1.000
_cell.length_c   1.000
_cell.angle_alpha   90.00
_cell.angle_beta   90.00
_cell.angle_gamma   90.00
#
_symmetry.space_group_name_H-M   'P 1'
#
loop_
_entity.id
_entity.type
_entity.pdbx_description
1 polymer ?
#
loop_
_entity_poly.entity_id
_entity_poly.type
_entity_poly.pdbx_seq_one_letter_code
_entity_poly.pdbx_strand_id
1 'polypeptide(L)'
;MKPGPREKNPETPSNHGKLLLDATCAPADIAYPTDLTLLNEAREKLEAMIDVLHAARRPGRRKPRTYRWKARKAYLAVAKQRRVSPRALRKAIGKQLRFVARDLRILASLRDEVGLEALSRRQYRDLLVIHELYRQQEEMYRK
;
A
#
# COMPACT_ATOMS: atom_id res chain seq x y z
N MET A 1 -0.75 47.34 60.81
CA MET A 1 0.51 46.73 60.33
C MET A 1 0.17 45.56 59.40
N LYS A 2 0.50 45.64 58.11
CA LYS A 2 0.74 44.48 57.21
C LYS A 2 2.27 44.26 57.13
N PRO A 3 2.84 43.21 56.49
CA PRO A 3 2.36 41.85 56.10
C PRO A 3 3.34 40.70 56.55
N GLY A 4 2.94 39.42 56.57
CA GLY A 4 3.35 38.38 55.58
C GLY A 4 4.43 37.40 56.13
N PRO A 5 4.76 36.25 55.49
CA PRO A 5 4.14 35.58 54.34
C PRO A 5 3.76 34.09 54.57
N ARG A 6 3.06 33.54 53.56
CA ARG A 6 2.55 32.17 53.45
C ARG A 6 3.67 31.19 53.07
N GLU A 7 3.77 30.06 53.77
CA GLU A 7 4.62 28.95 53.36
C GLU A 7 3.97 28.19 52.19
N LYS A 8 4.66 28.18 51.05
CA LYS A 8 4.37 27.35 49.88
C LYS A 8 5.23 26.10 49.97
N ASN A 9 4.61 24.92 50.09
CA ASN A 9 5.31 23.66 49.84
C ASN A 9 5.71 23.59 48.36
N PRO A 10 6.95 23.19 48.03
CA PRO A 10 7.36 23.00 46.65
C PRO A 10 6.74 21.71 46.11
N GLU A 11 5.71 21.83 45.28
CA GLU A 11 5.34 20.75 44.39
C GLU A 11 6.53 20.50 43.45
N THR A 12 7.02 19.26 43.46
CA THR A 12 7.96 18.77 42.45
C THR A 12 7.38 19.02 41.07
N PRO A 13 8.03 19.76 40.17
CA PRO A 13 7.56 19.85 38.80
C PRO A 13 7.72 18.47 38.17
N SER A 14 6.61 17.75 38.02
CA SER A 14 6.52 16.63 37.10
C SER A 14 6.91 17.18 35.73
N ASN A 15 8.01 16.67 35.17
CA ASN A 15 8.50 17.06 33.86
C ASN A 15 7.50 16.61 32.79
N HIS A 16 6.44 17.38 32.58
CA HIS A 16 5.51 17.25 31.45
C HIS A 16 6.13 17.82 30.16
N GLY A 17 7.46 17.67 30.03
CA GLY A 17 8.17 17.95 28.79
C GLY A 17 7.78 16.89 27.77
N LYS A 18 7.08 17.29 26.72
CA LYS A 18 6.92 16.47 25.53
C LYS A 18 8.31 16.25 24.94
N LEU A 19 8.80 15.01 24.96
CA LEU A 19 10.05 14.64 24.28
C LEU A 19 9.84 14.84 22.78
N LEU A 20 10.21 16.03 22.28
CA LEU A 20 10.43 16.25 20.86
C LEU A 20 11.80 15.64 20.56
N LEU A 21 11.78 14.35 20.22
CA LEU A 21 12.90 13.73 19.53
C LEU A 21 13.08 14.49 18.23
N ASP A 22 14.20 15.21 18.11
CA ASP A 22 14.63 15.83 16.87
C ASP A 22 15.04 14.70 15.91
N ALA A 23 14.03 14.07 15.31
CA ALA A 23 14.23 13.30 14.11
C ALA A 23 14.42 14.33 13.01
N THR A 24 15.64 14.47 12.50
CA THR A 24 15.87 14.94 11.14
C THR A 24 15.31 13.95 10.12
N CYS A 25 14.07 13.49 10.31
CA CYS A 25 13.24 13.04 9.22
C CYS A 25 12.75 14.30 8.55
N ALA A 26 13.36 14.64 7.40
CA ALA A 26 12.64 15.43 6.43
C ALA A 26 11.21 14.87 6.36
N PRO A 27 10.16 15.68 6.56
CA PRO A 27 8.85 15.28 6.12
C PRO A 27 9.02 15.16 4.60
N ALA A 28 9.32 13.96 4.13
CA ALA A 28 9.13 13.68 2.74
C ALA A 28 7.67 14.06 2.50
N ASP A 29 7.43 14.88 1.48
CA ASP A 29 6.12 15.07 0.86
C ASP A 29 5.67 13.73 0.24
N ILE A 30 5.62 12.69 1.06
CA ILE A 30 4.78 11.53 0.86
C ILE A 30 3.42 12.10 1.25
N ALA A 31 2.75 12.71 0.27
CA ALA A 31 1.30 12.80 0.31
C ALA A 31 0.82 11.47 0.91
N TYR A 32 -0.08 11.43 1.88
CA TYR A 32 -0.86 10.21 2.12
C TYR A 32 -1.77 10.08 0.90
N PRO A 33 -1.35 9.48 -0.24
CA PRO A 33 -2.05 9.63 -1.49
C PRO A 33 -3.01 8.46 -1.60
N THR A 34 -3.63 8.08 -0.47
CA THR A 34 -4.33 6.80 -0.22
C THR A 34 -3.56 5.58 -0.71
N ASP A 35 -3.25 4.65 0.20
CA ASP A 35 -2.81 3.28 -0.11
C ASP A 35 -3.54 2.64 -1.32
N LEU A 36 -4.80 3.05 -1.53
CA LEU A 36 -5.63 2.70 -2.66
C LEU A 36 -5.00 2.98 -4.05
N THR A 37 -4.35 4.13 -4.25
CA THR A 37 -3.75 4.52 -5.54
C THR A 37 -2.52 3.68 -5.83
N LEU A 38 -1.64 3.52 -4.84
CA LEU A 38 -0.46 2.67 -4.93
C LEU A 38 -0.83 1.22 -5.22
N LEU A 39 -1.85 0.70 -4.54
CA LEU A 39 -2.36 -0.65 -4.80
C LEU A 39 -2.99 -0.78 -6.20
N ASN A 40 -3.61 0.27 -6.74
CA ASN A 40 -4.11 0.24 -8.12
C ASN A 40 -2.97 0.19 -9.13
N GLU A 41 -1.93 1.01 -8.97
CA GLU A 41 -0.76 0.99 -9.84
C GLU A 41 -0.03 -0.35 -9.78
N ALA A 42 0.13 -0.90 -8.58
CA ALA A 42 0.70 -2.24 -8.37
C ALA A 42 -0.11 -3.31 -9.11
N ARG A 43 -1.44 -3.28 -9.00
CA ARG A 43 -2.33 -4.18 -9.75
C ARG A 43 -2.11 -4.05 -11.26
N GLU A 44 -2.09 -2.84 -11.81
CA GLU A 44 -1.91 -2.62 -13.25
C GLU A 44 -0.56 -3.15 -13.76
N LYS A 45 0.50 -2.93 -12.99
CA LYS A 45 1.83 -3.46 -13.28
C LYS A 45 1.85 -5.00 -13.25
N LEU A 46 1.25 -5.63 -12.23
CA LEU A 46 1.15 -7.09 -12.16
C LEU A 46 0.35 -7.67 -13.32
N GLU A 47 -0.76 -7.04 -13.67
CA GLU A 47 -1.55 -7.41 -14.83
C GLU A 47 -0.74 -7.33 -16.13
N ALA A 48 0.10 -6.31 -16.31
CA ALA A 48 0.97 -6.22 -17.48
C ALA A 48 2.05 -7.33 -17.47
N MET A 49 2.63 -7.65 -16.31
CA MET A 49 3.59 -8.76 -16.19
C MET A 49 2.95 -10.11 -16.49
N ILE A 50 1.72 -10.35 -16.04
CA ILE A 50 0.94 -11.55 -16.40
C ILE A 50 0.79 -11.67 -17.91
N ASP A 51 0.62 -10.56 -18.63
CA ASP A 51 0.49 -10.56 -20.09
C ASP A 51 1.79 -10.92 -20.78
N VAL A 52 2.92 -10.39 -20.28
CA VAL A 52 4.26 -10.75 -20.77
C VAL A 52 4.57 -12.23 -20.54
N LEU A 53 4.37 -12.72 -19.31
CA LEU A 53 4.63 -14.13 -19.00
C LEU A 53 3.68 -15.06 -19.76
N HIS A 54 2.41 -14.67 -19.94
CA HIS A 54 1.47 -15.45 -20.74
C HIS A 54 1.89 -15.53 -22.22
N ALA A 55 2.38 -14.44 -22.79
CA ALA A 55 2.89 -14.41 -24.17
C ALA A 55 4.13 -15.29 -24.37
N ALA A 56 4.95 -15.48 -23.33
CA ALA A 56 6.10 -16.38 -23.35
C ALA A 56 5.74 -17.87 -23.23
N ARG A 57 4.47 -18.22 -22.95
CA ARG A 57 4.04 -19.63 -22.88
C ARG A 57 3.93 -20.26 -24.26
N ARG A 58 3.96 -21.60 -24.26
CA ARG A 58 3.64 -22.39 -25.46
C ARG A 58 2.26 -21.99 -26.02
N PRO A 59 2.11 -21.87 -27.35
CA PRO A 59 0.83 -21.58 -28.00
C PRO A 59 -0.28 -22.54 -27.56
N GLY A 60 -1.52 -22.04 -27.49
CA GLY A 60 -2.70 -22.84 -27.10
C GLY A 60 -3.04 -22.84 -25.61
N ARG A 61 -2.17 -22.29 -24.74
CA ARG A 61 -2.50 -22.12 -23.32
C ARG A 61 -3.44 -20.94 -23.10
N ARG A 62 -4.58 -21.19 -22.44
CA ARG A 62 -5.54 -20.14 -22.07
C ARG A 62 -4.91 -19.15 -21.09
N LYS A 63 -5.17 -17.87 -21.32
CA LYS A 63 -4.76 -16.78 -20.43
C LYS A 63 -5.51 -16.88 -19.10
N PRO A 64 -4.81 -16.79 -17.95
CA PRO A 64 -5.48 -16.72 -16.67
C PRO A 64 -6.46 -15.56 -16.60
N ARG A 65 -7.63 -15.79 -15.99
CA ARG A 65 -8.64 -14.75 -15.81
C ARG A 65 -8.15 -13.72 -14.80
N THR A 66 -7.85 -12.52 -15.28
CA THR A 66 -7.62 -11.35 -14.44
C THR A 66 -8.92 -10.56 -14.22
N TYR A 67 -8.96 -9.75 -13.17
CA TYR A 67 -10.16 -8.98 -12.79
C TYR A 67 -10.08 -7.52 -13.24
N ARG A 68 -9.29 -7.19 -14.28
CA ARG A 68 -8.93 -5.83 -14.71
C ARG A 68 -10.09 -4.83 -14.66
N TRP A 69 -11.16 -5.16 -15.38
CA TRP A 69 -12.32 -4.28 -15.48
C TRP A 69 -13.04 -4.11 -14.13
N LYS A 70 -13.20 -5.20 -13.38
CA LYS A 70 -13.83 -5.18 -12.05
C LYS A 70 -12.99 -4.37 -11.05
N ALA A 71 -11.68 -4.54 -11.09
CA ALA A 71 -10.75 -3.88 -10.18
C ALA A 71 -10.62 -2.38 -10.49
N ARG A 72 -10.51 -2.01 -11.77
CA ARG A 72 -10.53 -0.62 -12.23
C ARG A 72 -11.85 0.06 -11.87
N LYS A 73 -12.99 -0.60 -12.11
CA LYS A 73 -14.31 -0.07 -11.71
C LYS A 73 -14.40 0.17 -10.20
N ALA A 74 -13.91 -0.78 -9.40
CA ALA A 74 -13.89 -0.65 -7.95
C ALA A 74 -12.98 0.50 -7.46
N TYR A 75 -11.82 0.70 -8.09
CA TYR A 75 -10.93 1.83 -7.85
C TYR A 75 -11.62 3.16 -8.19
N LEU A 76 -12.09 3.31 -9.44
CA LEU A 76 -12.71 4.55 -9.93
C LEU A 76 -13.95 4.95 -9.13
N ALA A 77 -14.72 3.98 -8.63
CA ALA A 77 -15.88 4.27 -7.79
C ALA A 77 -15.51 5.03 -6.51
N VAL A 78 -14.28 4.90 -6.01
CA VAL A 78 -13.79 5.56 -4.81
C VAL A 78 -12.92 6.76 -5.16
N ALA A 79 -12.01 6.62 -6.14
CA ALA A 79 -11.11 7.69 -6.58
C ALA A 79 -11.85 8.93 -7.13
N LYS A 80 -13.06 8.76 -7.67
CA LYS A 80 -13.88 9.87 -8.18
C LYS A 80 -14.68 10.62 -7.11
N GLN A 81 -14.70 10.14 -5.87
CA GLN A 81 -15.51 10.77 -4.82
C GLN A 81 -14.79 11.98 -4.24
N ARG A 82 -15.50 13.11 -4.13
CA ARG A 82 -14.95 14.35 -3.55
C ARG A 82 -14.53 14.19 -2.08
N ARG A 83 -15.27 13.36 -1.32
CA ARG A 83 -14.98 13.05 0.09
C ARG A 83 -15.30 11.57 0.35
N VAL A 84 -14.27 10.78 0.61
CA VAL A 84 -14.41 9.34 0.91
C VAL A 84 -14.47 9.15 2.42
N SER A 85 -15.44 8.39 2.92
CA SER A 85 -15.48 8.06 4.36
C SER A 85 -14.37 7.07 4.73
N PRO A 86 -13.82 7.11 5.95
CA PRO A 86 -12.77 6.17 6.38
C PRO A 86 -13.18 4.70 6.22
N ARG A 87 -14.44 4.37 6.50
CA ARG A 87 -15.00 3.01 6.31
C ARG A 87 -15.03 2.61 4.83
N ALA A 88 -15.44 3.51 3.94
CA ALA A 88 -15.46 3.26 2.51
C ALA A 88 -14.03 3.09 1.95
N LEU A 89 -13.09 3.92 2.41
CA LEU A 89 -11.68 3.83 2.05
C LEU A 89 -11.08 2.49 2.49
N ARG A 90 -11.26 2.08 3.75
CA ARG A 90 -10.80 0.77 4.25
C ARG A 90 -11.38 -0.38 3.43
N LYS A 91 -12.67 -0.33 3.08
CA LYS A 91 -13.29 -1.34 2.21
C LYS A 91 -12.66 -1.37 0.81
N ALA A 92 -12.29 -0.22 0.27
CA ALA A 92 -11.65 -0.08 -1.04
C ALA A 92 -10.22 -0.66 -1.04
N ILE A 93 -9.43 -0.33 -0.02
CA ILE A 93 -8.08 -0.87 0.20
C ILE A 93 -8.15 -2.40 0.28
N GLY A 94 -9.03 -2.96 1.12
CA GLY A 94 -9.19 -4.41 1.21
C GLY A 94 -9.61 -5.07 -0.10
N LYS A 95 -10.36 -4.38 -0.97
CA LYS A 95 -10.66 -4.89 -2.32
C LYS A 95 -9.43 -4.89 -3.21
N GLN A 96 -8.65 -3.81 -3.22
CA GLN A 96 -7.42 -3.73 -4.01
C GLN A 96 -6.37 -4.74 -3.56
N LEU A 97 -6.16 -4.90 -2.25
CA LEU A 97 -5.29 -5.94 -1.69
C LEU A 97 -5.65 -7.33 -2.20
N ARG A 98 -6.94 -7.68 -2.24
CA ARG A 98 -7.40 -8.97 -2.79
C ARG A 98 -7.18 -9.12 -4.29
N PHE A 99 -7.19 -8.01 -5.06
CA PHE A 99 -6.85 -8.06 -6.49
C PHE A 99 -5.35 -8.29 -6.66
N VAL A 100 -4.51 -7.51 -5.99
CA VAL A 100 -3.04 -7.67 -5.98
C VAL A 100 -2.64 -9.08 -5.55
N ALA A 101 -3.19 -9.60 -4.45
CA ALA A 101 -2.94 -10.96 -3.97
C ALA A 101 -3.33 -12.05 -4.97
N ARG A 102 -4.38 -11.82 -5.78
CA ARG A 102 -4.75 -12.75 -6.85
C ARG A 102 -3.74 -12.69 -7.99
N ASP A 103 -3.37 -11.50 -8.42
CA ASP A 103 -2.45 -11.32 -9.55
C ASP A 103 -1.05 -11.84 -9.19
N LEU A 104 -0.58 -11.63 -7.96
CA LEU A 104 0.65 -12.24 -7.44
C LEU A 104 0.62 -13.77 -7.50
N ARG A 105 -0.51 -14.41 -7.15
CA ARG A 105 -0.66 -15.88 -7.26
C ARG A 105 -0.64 -16.35 -8.71
N ILE A 106 -1.32 -15.64 -9.61
CA ILE A 106 -1.30 -15.95 -11.04
C ILE A 106 0.13 -15.83 -11.59
N LEU A 107 0.81 -14.74 -11.24
CA LEU A 107 2.20 -14.50 -11.64
C LEU A 107 3.13 -15.58 -11.09
N ALA A 108 2.95 -16.01 -9.84
CA ALA A 108 3.69 -17.12 -9.23
C ALA A 108 3.49 -18.43 -10.01
N SER A 109 2.27 -18.77 -10.42
CA SER A 109 2.05 -19.96 -11.25
C SER A 109 2.66 -19.82 -12.64
N LEU A 110 2.63 -18.62 -13.24
CA LEU A 110 3.21 -18.39 -14.56
C LEU A 110 4.74 -18.44 -14.54
N ARG A 111 5.40 -17.86 -13.54
CA ARG A 111 6.86 -17.94 -13.42
C ARG A 111 7.34 -19.38 -13.26
N ASP A 112 6.54 -20.25 -12.62
CA ASP A 112 6.92 -21.66 -12.42
C ASP A 112 6.84 -22.43 -13.76
N GLU A 113 6.06 -21.94 -14.73
CA GLU A 113 5.94 -22.53 -16.07
C GLU A 113 6.98 -22.00 -17.09
N VAL A 114 7.26 -20.69 -17.10
CA VAL A 114 8.07 -20.04 -18.15
C VAL A 114 9.31 -19.31 -17.64
N GLY A 115 9.52 -19.26 -16.32
CA GLY A 115 10.57 -18.46 -15.70
C GLY A 115 10.25 -16.96 -15.66
N LEU A 116 11.14 -16.19 -15.04
CA LEU A 116 11.06 -14.72 -14.97
C LEU A 116 11.89 -14.01 -16.06
N GLU A 117 12.63 -14.76 -16.87
CA GLU A 117 13.53 -14.24 -17.91
C GLU A 117 12.79 -13.45 -18.99
N ALA A 118 11.50 -13.74 -19.20
CA ALA A 118 10.64 -12.99 -20.10
C ALA A 118 10.30 -11.57 -19.59
N LEU A 119 10.49 -11.28 -18.30
CA LEU A 119 10.26 -9.93 -17.75
C LEU A 119 11.44 -9.01 -18.05
N SER A 120 11.13 -7.75 -18.38
CA SER A 120 12.17 -6.72 -18.45
C SER A 120 12.79 -6.45 -17.07
N ARG A 121 14.02 -5.94 -17.04
CA ARG A 121 14.70 -5.52 -15.79
C ARG A 121 13.84 -4.55 -14.96
N ARG A 122 13.09 -3.67 -15.62
CA ARG A 122 12.17 -2.74 -14.97
C ARG A 122 11.02 -3.48 -14.29
N GLN A 123 10.37 -4.41 -15.01
CA GLN A 123 9.27 -5.21 -14.46
C GLN A 123 9.72 -6.09 -13.30
N TYR A 124 10.92 -6.67 -13.36
CA TYR A 124 11.46 -7.43 -12.25
C TYR A 124 11.65 -6.55 -10.99
N ARG A 125 12.22 -5.34 -11.14
CA ARG A 125 12.32 -4.39 -10.02
C ARG A 125 10.96 -3.97 -9.48
N ASP A 126 10.02 -3.66 -10.38
CA ASP A 126 8.64 -3.33 -10.01
C ASP A 126 7.99 -4.48 -9.22
N LEU A 127 8.22 -5.74 -9.60
CA LEU A 127 7.69 -6.91 -8.91
C LEU A 127 8.20 -6.99 -7.46
N LEU A 128 9.50 -6.76 -7.24
CA LEU A 128 10.08 -6.73 -5.89
C LEU A 128 9.47 -5.63 -5.03
N VAL A 129 9.33 -4.43 -5.59
CA VAL A 129 8.69 -3.29 -4.91
C VAL A 129 7.23 -3.59 -4.58
N ILE A 130 6.49 -4.21 -5.51
CA ILE A 130 5.08 -4.57 -5.31
C ILE A 130 4.92 -5.64 -4.22
N HIS A 131 5.84 -6.60 -4.12
CA HIS A 131 5.82 -7.57 -3.02
C HIS A 131 5.97 -6.89 -1.66
N GLU A 132 6.91 -5.96 -1.53
CA GLU A 132 7.12 -5.21 -0.30
C GLU A 132 5.93 -4.29 0.02
N LEU A 133 5.41 -3.57 -0.98
CA LEU A 133 4.21 -2.77 -0.86
C LEU A 133 3.02 -3.62 -0.38
N TYR A 134 2.80 -4.78 -0.99
CA TYR A 134 1.71 -5.67 -0.60
C TYR A 134 1.85 -6.14 0.85
N ARG A 135 3.06 -6.53 1.28
CA ARG A 135 3.36 -6.94 2.66
C ARG A 135 2.99 -5.84 3.66
N GLN A 136 3.52 -4.63 3.43
CA GLN A 136 3.27 -3.47 4.31
C GLN A 136 1.79 -3.12 4.38
N GLN A 137 1.12 -3.07 3.22
CA GLN A 137 -0.29 -2.69 3.13
C GLN A 137 -1.22 -3.75 3.73
N GLU A 138 -0.89 -5.03 3.59
CA GLU A 138 -1.64 -6.10 4.24
C GLU A 138 -1.51 -6.06 5.76
N GLU A 139 -0.30 -5.79 6.28
CA GLU A 139 -0.08 -5.64 7.72
C GLU A 139 -0.86 -4.44 8.28
N MET A 140 -0.78 -3.28 7.63
CA MET A 140 -1.54 -2.09 8.00
C MET A 140 -3.05 -2.31 7.94
N TYR A 141 -3.54 -3.13 7.00
CA TYR A 141 -4.96 -3.43 6.85
C TYR A 141 -5.51 -4.40 7.90
N ARG A 142 -4.66 -5.32 8.41
CA ARG A 142 -5.04 -6.31 9.43
C ARG A 142 -5.04 -5.73 10.85
N LYS A 143 -4.19 -4.73 11.10
CA LYS A 143 -4.21 -3.93 12.33
C LYS A 143 -5.45 -3.04 12.40
#